data_AF-A0A7K1VPJ3-F1
#
_entry.id   AF-A0A7K1VPJ3-F1
#
_cell.length_a   1.000
_cell.length_b   1.000
_cell.length_c   1.000
_cell.angle_alpha   90.00
_cell.angle_beta   90.00
_cell.angle_gamma   90.00
#
_symmetry.space_group_name_H-M   'P 1'
#
loop_
_entity.id
_entity.type
_entity.pdbx_description
1 polymer ?
#
loop_
_entity_poly.entity_id
_entity_poly.type
_entity_poly.pdbx_seq_one_letter_code
_entity_poly.pdbx_strand_id
1 'polypeptide(L)'
;MSRANGGKRAGEPTSMRSLRVRWANGRPPRRSDMKTLPLVAAAGAIVLALLAAPLTASAAEPAEIRISGEITLLREDGTRDETTQVSVRAYTLHGDVVASSYGQTFYALNGLVEGSYLIQAETDAAAATWYGQASLRSGATIVSASTETADIVLRAGGSVSGTAAFGGPLPAQRPEIVITPYLWDPEAESFERVPTSGWVDYSTGSEPGFRIDHLAPGRYALRAQQWFSEPSYGDRWWSDAAASGDATLIDVSEGADVSGIAFRLPPWVWDQPRIDGGDRYDTATRLTRSTFGAGVPVVYVASGATWPDALSAGPAASALGGALLLTDPDELPETVAAELRRLRPERVVVVGSDRTVSEQVLRAIRDASAAPTTRIGGVDRYDTSRLIVDDVFDRDRTAQVFLATGNSYPDALSVGPIAGRRHEAVLLVDGARQSADTSTRSLLDRLAPGKVIALGADPSIRQTILDSLSGGPWTVERIAGRDRSETSFALNGRFPSSSESVYVVNEAGFADALAVSTVAAAGGANVALTPSDCLRTAIPASARSSGADTLVLVGGEGTLGPQVPAQQPCRS
;
A
#
# COMPACT_ATOMS: atom_id res chain seq x y z
N MET A 1 56.19 16.11 25.85
CA MET A 1 56.77 17.01 26.88
C MET A 1 55.63 17.68 27.64
N SER A 2 55.76 17.90 28.97
CA SER A 2 54.71 18.43 29.89
C SER A 2 53.45 17.55 30.04
N ARG A 3 53.08 17.08 31.23
CA ARG A 3 52.33 17.76 32.34
C ARG A 3 50.87 18.14 31.95
N ALA A 4 49.84 17.94 32.77
CA ALA A 4 49.67 17.17 34.02
C ALA A 4 48.17 17.09 34.41
N ASN A 5 47.82 16.16 35.31
CA ASN A 5 46.69 16.18 36.27
C ASN A 5 45.24 16.54 35.85
N GLY A 6 44.30 15.73 36.38
CA GLY A 6 43.09 16.29 37.02
C GLY A 6 41.77 15.58 36.72
N GLY A 7 41.33 14.67 37.60
CA GLY A 7 39.99 14.09 37.53
C GLY A 7 38.97 14.77 38.47
N LYS A 8 37.71 14.87 38.03
CA LYS A 8 36.47 15.05 38.83
C LYS A 8 35.33 14.37 38.05
N ARG A 9 34.73 13.29 38.56
CA ARG A 9 33.49 13.25 39.36
C ARG A 9 32.24 13.88 38.70
N ALA A 10 31.39 12.98 38.19
CA ALA A 10 29.93 12.89 38.32
C ALA A 10 29.07 14.14 38.59
N GLY A 11 28.05 14.32 37.74
CA GLY A 11 26.83 15.10 37.94
C GLY A 11 25.73 14.57 36.99
N GLU A 12 24.48 14.52 37.44
CA GLU A 12 23.34 13.86 36.77
C GLU A 12 22.79 14.64 35.56
N PRO A 13 22.14 13.97 34.59
CA PRO A 13 21.11 14.58 33.75
C PRO A 13 19.71 14.37 34.35
N THR A 14 18.97 15.48 34.48
CA THR A 14 17.71 15.60 35.22
C THR A 14 16.53 14.83 34.61
N SER A 15 15.74 14.17 35.45
CA SER A 15 14.47 13.50 35.09
C SER A 15 13.42 14.48 34.53
N MET A 16 12.88 14.18 33.35
CA MET A 16 11.68 14.87 32.83
C MET A 16 10.42 14.39 33.55
N ARG A 17 9.65 15.35 34.07
CA ARG A 17 8.37 15.11 34.76
C ARG A 17 7.26 14.74 33.77
N SER A 18 6.56 13.65 34.04
CA SER A 18 5.30 13.31 33.37
C SER A 18 4.13 14.11 33.96
N LEU A 19 3.38 14.80 33.10
CA LEU A 19 2.12 15.45 33.46
C LEU A 19 0.99 14.41 33.53
N ARG A 20 0.56 14.06 34.75
CA ARG A 20 -0.69 13.32 34.98
C ARG A 20 -1.84 14.29 35.19
N VAL A 21 -2.79 14.33 34.25
CA VAL A 21 -4.08 15.00 34.44
C VAL A 21 -4.95 14.14 35.36
N ARG A 22 -5.40 14.71 36.49
CA ARG A 22 -6.34 14.06 37.41
C ARG A 22 -7.77 14.28 36.94
N TRP A 23 -8.53 13.21 36.74
CA TRP A 23 -9.99 13.27 36.70
C TRP A 23 -10.55 13.12 38.12
N ALA A 24 -11.51 13.96 38.50
CA ALA A 24 -12.14 13.95 39.80
C ALA A 24 -13.45 13.13 39.78
N ASN A 25 -13.74 12.46 40.90
CA ASN A 25 -14.91 11.56 41.03
C ASN A 25 -16.24 12.32 41.15
N GLY A 26 -17.29 11.78 40.50
CA GLY A 26 -18.69 12.17 40.72
C GLY A 26 -19.67 11.06 40.36
N ARG A 27 -20.51 10.63 41.31
CA ARG A 27 -21.62 9.64 41.21
C ARG A 27 -22.57 9.89 42.39
N PRO A 28 -23.84 9.41 42.37
CA PRO A 28 -24.81 9.25 41.27
C PRO A 28 -26.15 9.96 41.66
N PRO A 29 -27.36 9.60 41.15
CA PRO A 29 -28.10 8.38 41.54
C PRO A 29 -28.86 7.67 40.38
N ARG A 30 -29.69 6.65 40.71
CA ARG A 30 -30.37 5.71 39.79
C ARG A 30 -31.89 5.92 39.64
N ARG A 31 -32.45 5.30 38.59
CA ARG A 31 -33.86 5.11 38.17
C ARG A 31 -34.95 4.98 39.26
N SER A 32 -36.08 5.64 39.00
CA SER A 32 -37.49 5.18 39.05
C SER A 32 -38.34 6.22 38.25
N ASP A 33 -39.55 6.02 37.70
CA ASP A 33 -40.45 4.85 37.54
C ASP A 33 -41.37 5.03 36.28
N MET A 34 -42.19 4.03 35.94
CA MET A 34 -43.20 4.08 34.85
C MET A 34 -44.58 4.59 35.33
N LYS A 35 -45.28 5.40 34.53
CA LYS A 35 -46.77 5.45 34.46
C LYS A 35 -47.29 5.76 33.04
N THR A 36 -48.57 5.46 32.81
CA THR A 36 -49.19 5.13 31.52
C THR A 36 -50.08 6.23 30.87
N LEU A 37 -50.26 6.08 29.55
CA LEU A 37 -51.25 6.65 28.61
C LEU A 37 -52.70 6.84 29.15
N PRO A 38 -53.53 7.76 28.57
CA PRO A 38 -54.28 7.45 27.33
C PRO A 38 -54.52 8.60 26.31
N LEU A 39 -55.11 8.22 25.15
CA LEU A 39 -55.55 9.07 24.02
C LEU A 39 -56.81 9.91 24.32
N VAL A 40 -57.12 10.90 23.46
CA VAL A 40 -58.37 11.05 22.66
C VAL A 40 -58.19 12.18 21.61
N ALA A 41 -59.02 12.23 20.57
CA ALA A 41 -58.76 12.91 19.29
C ALA A 41 -59.68 14.10 18.90
N ALA A 42 -59.21 14.86 17.90
CA ALA A 42 -59.94 15.47 16.77
C ALA A 42 -61.03 16.56 16.96
N ALA A 43 -60.75 17.75 16.41
CA ALA A 43 -61.57 18.57 15.48
C ALA A 43 -60.80 19.89 15.21
N GLY A 44 -60.88 20.61 14.09
CA GLY A 44 -61.54 20.42 12.78
C GLY A 44 -61.12 21.61 11.87
N ALA A 45 -61.08 21.44 10.54
CA ALA A 45 -60.43 22.40 9.63
C ALA A 45 -61.33 23.60 9.21
N ILE A 46 -60.70 24.75 8.92
CA ILE A 46 -61.18 25.71 7.91
C ILE A 46 -59.99 26.12 7.03
N VAL A 47 -60.19 26.07 5.71
CA VAL A 47 -59.21 26.44 4.68
C VAL A 47 -59.33 27.92 4.33
N LEU A 48 -58.21 28.62 4.22
CA LEU A 48 -58.13 29.83 3.39
C LEU A 48 -56.75 29.94 2.74
N ALA A 49 -56.70 29.80 1.42
CA ALA A 49 -55.48 30.00 0.64
C ALA A 49 -55.30 31.49 0.35
N LEU A 50 -54.13 32.05 0.68
CA LEU A 50 -53.78 33.42 0.32
C LEU A 50 -52.28 33.52 -0.02
N LEU A 51 -52.04 33.63 -1.32
CA LEU A 51 -50.93 34.28 -2.03
C LEU A 51 -49.58 34.42 -1.31
N ALA A 52 -48.57 33.79 -1.90
CA ALA A 52 -47.17 34.01 -1.57
C ALA A 52 -46.71 35.44 -1.90
N ALA A 53 -45.97 36.04 -0.97
CA ALA A 53 -45.01 37.09 -1.24
C ALA A 53 -43.76 36.81 -0.38
N PRO A 54 -42.65 36.32 -0.95
CA PRO A 54 -41.42 36.16 -0.18
C PRO A 54 -40.83 37.54 0.12
N LEU A 55 -40.67 37.86 1.40
CA LEU A 55 -39.78 38.95 1.84
C LEU A 55 -38.33 38.51 1.60
N THR A 56 -37.87 38.64 0.36
CA THR A 56 -36.45 38.51 0.02
C THR A 56 -35.71 39.72 0.58
N ALA A 57 -35.26 39.61 1.84
CA ALA A 57 -34.10 40.36 2.29
C ALA A 57 -32.92 39.86 1.43
N SER A 58 -32.63 40.58 0.36
CA SER A 58 -31.42 40.38 -0.41
C SER A 58 -30.24 40.73 0.49
N ALA A 59 -29.62 39.71 1.09
CA ALA A 59 -28.23 39.82 1.45
C ALA A 59 -27.50 40.02 0.13
N ALA A 60 -26.97 41.23 -0.10
CA ALA A 60 -26.12 41.48 -1.25
C ALA A 60 -25.00 40.44 -1.23
N GLU A 61 -24.85 39.68 -2.31
CA GLU A 61 -23.70 38.79 -2.46
C GLU A 61 -22.43 39.64 -2.25
N PRO A 62 -21.43 39.14 -1.49
CA PRO A 62 -20.18 39.87 -1.32
C PRO A 62 -19.63 40.15 -2.72
N ALA A 63 -19.31 41.42 -2.99
CA ALA A 63 -18.91 41.86 -4.32
C ALA A 63 -17.79 40.97 -4.84
N GLU A 64 -18.02 40.31 -5.98
CA GLU A 64 -17.08 39.34 -6.55
C GLU A 64 -15.72 40.02 -6.74
N ILE A 65 -14.72 39.56 -5.98
CA ILE A 65 -13.43 40.21 -6.01
C ILE A 65 -12.67 39.70 -7.22
N ARG A 66 -12.05 40.65 -7.92
CA ARG A 66 -11.25 40.40 -9.11
C ARG A 66 -9.84 40.94 -8.91
N ILE A 67 -8.85 40.12 -9.26
CA ILE A 67 -7.49 40.57 -9.49
C ILE A 67 -7.23 40.49 -11.01
N SER A 68 -6.59 41.51 -11.55
CA SER A 68 -6.22 41.55 -12.97
C SER A 68 -4.95 42.37 -13.17
N GLY A 69 -4.27 42.16 -14.29
CA GLY A 69 -3.07 42.90 -14.65
C GLY A 69 -2.69 42.65 -16.10
N GLU A 70 -1.72 43.43 -16.58
CA GLU A 70 -1.08 43.19 -17.87
C GLU A 70 -0.14 41.98 -17.80
N ILE A 71 -0.03 41.29 -18.93
CA ILE A 71 0.96 40.25 -19.19
C ILE A 71 1.96 40.85 -20.18
N THR A 72 3.23 40.97 -19.78
CA THR A 72 4.32 41.30 -20.69
C THR A 72 5.20 40.08 -20.87
N LEU A 73 4.99 39.32 -21.94
CA LEU A 73 5.89 38.23 -22.32
C LEU A 73 7.03 38.80 -23.18
N LEU A 74 8.28 38.62 -22.73
CA LEU A 74 9.49 39.06 -23.43
C LEU A 74 10.22 37.87 -24.06
N ARG A 75 10.56 38.00 -25.35
CA ARG A 75 11.47 37.10 -26.06
C ARG A 75 12.93 37.40 -25.69
N GLU A 76 13.84 36.50 -26.07
CA GLU A 76 15.29 36.64 -25.85
C GLU A 76 15.89 37.94 -26.43
N ASP A 77 15.34 38.44 -27.54
CA ASP A 77 15.75 39.70 -28.17
C ASP A 77 15.16 40.95 -27.48
N GLY A 78 14.41 40.77 -26.40
CA GLY A 78 13.72 41.82 -25.66
C GLY A 78 12.42 42.31 -26.29
N THR A 79 11.98 41.74 -27.43
CA THR A 79 10.69 42.08 -28.04
C THR A 79 9.52 41.48 -27.25
N ARG A 80 8.36 42.14 -27.33
CA ARG A 80 7.12 41.63 -26.74
C ARG A 80 6.51 40.54 -27.62
N ASP A 81 6.02 39.48 -26.98
CA ASP A 81 5.07 38.54 -27.57
C ASP A 81 3.67 38.86 -27.06
N GLU A 82 2.79 39.25 -27.97
CA GLU A 82 1.39 39.61 -27.68
C GLU A 82 0.43 38.52 -28.17
N THR A 83 0.94 37.35 -28.58
CA THR A 83 0.21 36.28 -29.26
C THR A 83 0.18 34.96 -28.50
N THR A 84 1.23 34.65 -27.73
CA THR A 84 1.30 33.43 -26.92
C THR A 84 0.29 33.48 -25.78
N GLN A 85 -0.40 32.36 -25.53
CA GLN A 85 -1.36 32.23 -24.45
C GLN A 85 -0.65 31.88 -23.14
N VAL A 86 -0.95 32.63 -22.09
CA VAL A 86 -0.40 32.49 -20.75
C VAL A 86 -1.53 32.08 -19.80
N SER A 87 -1.30 31.03 -19.02
CA SER A 87 -2.18 30.65 -17.91
C SER A 87 -1.76 31.43 -16.67
N VAL A 88 -2.71 32.08 -16.00
CA VAL A 88 -2.46 32.79 -14.74
C VAL A 88 -3.32 32.15 -13.66
N ARG A 89 -2.74 31.82 -12.50
CA ARG A 89 -3.44 31.19 -11.37
C ARG A 89 -3.27 32.01 -10.10
N ALA A 90 -4.34 32.12 -9.31
CA ALA A 90 -4.25 32.53 -7.91
C ALA A 90 -4.22 31.29 -7.00
N TYR A 91 -3.31 31.33 -6.04
CA TYR A 91 -3.12 30.34 -5.00
C TYR A 91 -3.41 30.95 -3.63
N THR A 92 -3.94 30.16 -2.70
CA THR A 92 -3.93 30.51 -1.28
C THR A 92 -2.49 30.61 -0.76
N LEU A 93 -2.29 31.24 0.40
CA LEU A 93 -1.02 31.17 1.13
C LEU A 93 -0.63 29.72 1.54
N HIS A 94 -1.54 28.75 1.47
CA HIS A 94 -1.24 27.33 1.72
C HIS A 94 -0.84 26.57 0.45
N GLY A 95 -1.40 26.91 -0.70
CA GLY A 95 -0.99 26.40 -2.02
C GLY A 95 -2.12 25.89 -2.89
N ASP A 96 -3.37 26.07 -2.47
CA ASP A 96 -4.55 25.64 -3.22
C ASP A 96 -4.85 26.63 -4.34
N VAL A 97 -5.04 26.15 -5.58
CA VAL A 97 -5.52 26.97 -6.69
C VAL A 97 -6.98 27.35 -6.43
N VAL A 98 -7.27 28.65 -6.37
CA VAL A 98 -8.62 29.19 -6.10
C VAL A 98 -9.25 29.90 -7.29
N ALA A 99 -8.43 30.42 -8.21
CA ALA A 99 -8.89 30.95 -9.48
C ALA A 99 -7.85 30.70 -10.58
N SER A 100 -8.30 30.69 -11.82
CA SER A 100 -7.44 30.54 -12.99
C SER A 100 -7.99 31.37 -14.16
N SER A 101 -7.09 31.91 -14.96
CA SER A 101 -7.36 32.75 -16.11
C SER A 101 -6.44 32.35 -17.26
N TYR A 102 -6.82 32.73 -18.47
CA TYR A 102 -5.96 32.62 -19.65
C TYR A 102 -6.01 33.93 -20.41
N GLY A 103 -4.85 34.44 -20.82
CA GLY A 103 -4.71 35.72 -21.50
C GLY A 103 -3.44 35.77 -22.34
N GLN A 104 -3.33 36.78 -23.21
CA GLN A 104 -2.14 37.03 -24.03
C GLN A 104 -1.39 38.25 -23.48
N THR A 105 -2.07 39.41 -23.44
CA THR A 105 -1.53 40.69 -22.94
C THR A 105 -2.20 41.17 -21.64
N PHE A 106 -3.26 40.51 -21.19
CA PHE A 106 -4.02 40.88 -19.99
C PHE A 106 -4.76 39.64 -19.44
N TYR A 107 -4.93 39.57 -18.12
CA TYR A 107 -5.68 38.49 -17.46
C TYR A 107 -6.68 39.01 -16.42
N ALA A 108 -7.65 38.18 -16.07
CA ALA A 108 -8.61 38.45 -15.00
C ALA A 108 -8.92 37.18 -14.20
N LEU A 109 -8.56 37.19 -12.92
CA LEU A 109 -8.92 36.19 -11.93
C LEU A 109 -10.18 36.68 -11.22
N ASN A 110 -11.31 36.05 -11.51
CA ASN A 110 -12.62 36.34 -10.91
C ASN A 110 -12.95 35.28 -9.84
N GLY A 111 -14.09 35.42 -9.15
CA GLY A 111 -14.54 34.49 -8.11
C GLY A 111 -13.71 34.51 -6.82
N LEU A 112 -12.85 35.51 -6.62
CA LEU A 112 -12.05 35.64 -5.41
C LEU A 112 -12.89 36.23 -4.26
N VAL A 113 -12.46 35.94 -3.04
CA VAL A 113 -13.02 36.51 -1.81
C VAL A 113 -12.00 37.44 -1.16
N GLU A 114 -12.38 38.15 -0.10
CA GLU A 114 -11.45 39.01 0.63
C GLU A 114 -10.35 38.17 1.29
N GLY A 115 -9.09 38.50 1.00
CA GLY A 115 -7.95 37.70 1.45
C GLY A 115 -6.64 38.06 0.76
N SER A 116 -5.63 37.24 1.04
CA SER A 116 -4.27 37.36 0.53
C SER A 116 -3.93 36.17 -0.36
N TYR A 117 -3.41 36.45 -1.55
CA TYR A 117 -3.16 35.46 -2.60
C TYR A 117 -1.75 35.56 -3.15
N LEU A 118 -1.24 34.43 -3.66
CA LEU A 118 -0.05 34.38 -4.50
C LEU A 118 -0.50 34.17 -5.94
N ILE A 119 0.16 34.83 -6.89
CA ILE A 119 -0.20 34.76 -8.31
C ILE A 119 0.99 34.25 -9.10
N GLN A 120 0.75 33.31 -10.01
CA GLN A 120 1.75 32.74 -10.90
C GLN A 120 1.26 32.80 -12.35
N ALA A 121 2.15 33.12 -13.27
CA ALA A 121 1.93 33.00 -14.70
C ALA A 121 2.79 31.87 -15.29
N GLU A 122 2.19 31.04 -16.14
CA GLU A 122 2.80 29.88 -16.80
C GLU A 122 2.50 29.91 -18.30
N THR A 123 3.47 29.53 -19.12
CA THR A 123 3.31 29.33 -20.57
C THR A 123 4.37 28.33 -21.06
N ASP A 124 4.23 27.83 -22.28
CA ASP A 124 5.18 26.92 -22.92
C ASP A 124 6.34 27.63 -23.62
N ALA A 125 6.33 28.97 -23.70
CA ALA A 125 7.34 29.79 -24.37
C ALA A 125 8.28 30.60 -23.45
N ALA A 126 8.10 30.57 -22.13
CA ALA A 126 8.85 31.39 -21.16
C ALA A 126 8.77 30.86 -19.73
N ALA A 127 9.69 31.33 -18.88
CA ALA A 127 9.80 30.85 -17.51
C ALA A 127 8.54 31.18 -16.69
N ALA A 128 8.02 30.16 -16.00
CA ALA A 128 6.96 30.32 -15.01
C ALA A 128 7.41 31.34 -13.95
N THR A 129 6.60 32.37 -13.73
CA THR A 129 6.96 33.54 -12.94
C THR A 129 5.89 33.83 -11.90
N TRP A 130 6.28 33.93 -10.64
CA TRP A 130 5.42 34.43 -9.57
C TRP A 130 5.38 35.96 -9.57
N TYR A 131 4.24 36.54 -9.16
CA TYR A 131 4.09 37.99 -9.02
C TYR A 131 5.13 38.56 -8.06
N GLY A 132 5.62 39.77 -8.36
CA GLY A 132 6.86 40.30 -7.78
C GLY A 132 8.14 39.87 -8.50
N GLN A 133 8.04 39.24 -9.68
CA GLN A 133 9.18 38.74 -10.48
C GLN A 133 10.00 37.65 -9.78
N ALA A 134 9.34 36.82 -8.96
CA ALA A 134 9.99 35.74 -8.23
C ALA A 134 9.96 34.42 -9.01
N SER A 135 11.05 33.66 -8.91
CA SER A 135 11.17 32.31 -9.49
C SER A 135 10.63 31.21 -8.55
N LEU A 136 10.53 31.52 -7.26
CA LEU A 136 10.05 30.65 -6.18
C LEU A 136 8.78 31.22 -5.54
N ARG A 137 7.99 30.33 -4.96
CA ARG A 137 6.77 30.69 -4.23
C ARG A 137 7.04 31.49 -2.95
N SER A 138 8.15 31.23 -2.26
CA SER A 138 8.59 31.95 -1.05
C SER A 138 8.87 33.43 -1.31
N GLY A 139 9.56 33.73 -2.41
CA GLY A 139 9.86 35.10 -2.84
C GLY A 139 8.68 35.85 -3.50
N ALA A 140 7.52 35.20 -3.68
CA ALA A 140 6.38 35.78 -4.37
C ALA A 140 5.74 36.92 -3.56
N THR A 141 5.46 38.05 -4.22
CA THR A 141 4.73 39.15 -3.59
C THR A 141 3.28 38.76 -3.35
N ILE A 142 2.84 38.90 -2.09
CA ILE A 142 1.45 38.65 -1.69
C ILE A 142 0.57 39.79 -2.19
N VAL A 143 -0.47 39.46 -2.96
CA VAL A 143 -1.49 40.41 -3.43
C VAL A 143 -2.68 40.37 -2.49
N SER A 144 -3.18 41.54 -2.09
CA SER A 144 -4.40 41.63 -1.29
C SER A 144 -5.60 41.94 -2.19
N ALA A 145 -6.73 41.28 -1.92
CA ALA A 145 -7.89 41.28 -2.79
C ALA A 145 -8.74 42.58 -2.67
N SER A 146 -8.11 43.75 -2.77
CA SER A 146 -8.76 45.05 -2.54
C SER A 146 -8.18 46.14 -3.45
N THR A 147 -8.42 45.99 -4.77
CA THR A 147 -8.10 46.95 -5.84
C THR A 147 -6.63 47.11 -6.26
N GLU A 148 -5.81 46.05 -6.18
CA GLU A 148 -4.46 46.04 -6.77
C GLU A 148 -4.45 45.44 -8.18
N THR A 149 -3.74 46.09 -9.11
CA THR A 149 -3.38 45.51 -10.42
C THR A 149 -2.06 44.78 -10.31
N ALA A 150 -2.05 43.49 -10.67
CA ALA A 150 -0.90 42.62 -10.50
C ALA A 150 -0.26 42.28 -11.85
N ASP A 151 0.47 43.24 -12.43
CA ASP A 151 1.14 43.06 -13.72
C ASP A 151 2.29 42.06 -13.62
N ILE A 152 2.40 41.16 -14.60
CA ILE A 152 3.42 40.10 -14.63
C ILE A 152 4.23 40.19 -15.92
N VAL A 153 5.55 40.30 -15.78
CA VAL A 153 6.49 40.13 -16.88
C VAL A 153 6.99 38.69 -16.89
N LEU A 154 6.83 37.98 -18.00
CA LEU A 154 7.46 36.68 -18.22
C LEU A 154 8.69 36.87 -19.13
N ARG A 155 9.74 36.09 -18.88
CA ARG A 155 11.03 36.20 -19.56
C ARG A 155 11.46 34.86 -20.15
N ALA A 156 12.32 34.91 -21.15
CA ALA A 156 13.01 33.73 -21.65
C ALA A 156 13.75 33.03 -20.49
N GLY A 157 13.36 31.79 -20.19
CA GLY A 157 14.06 31.00 -19.19
C GLY A 157 15.44 30.56 -19.70
N GLY A 158 16.27 30.09 -18.77
CA GLY A 158 17.36 29.21 -19.13
C GLY A 158 16.83 27.84 -19.59
N SER A 159 17.76 26.98 -19.99
CA SER A 159 17.48 25.63 -20.46
C SER A 159 18.51 24.65 -19.94
N VAL A 160 18.10 23.39 -19.81
CA VAL A 160 18.98 22.29 -19.45
C VAL A 160 18.86 21.18 -20.49
N SER A 161 19.98 20.63 -20.93
CA SER A 161 20.03 19.59 -21.95
C SER A 161 21.06 18.50 -21.63
N GLY A 162 20.87 17.33 -22.23
CA GLY A 162 21.78 16.21 -22.05
C GLY A 162 21.17 14.90 -22.51
N THR A 163 21.60 13.79 -21.92
CA THR A 163 21.14 12.43 -22.25
C THR A 163 20.58 11.71 -21.04
N ALA A 164 19.63 10.81 -21.25
CA ALA A 164 19.13 9.96 -20.18
C ALA A 164 18.82 8.56 -20.71
N ALA A 165 19.53 7.55 -20.19
CA ALA A 165 19.44 6.17 -20.64
C ALA A 165 19.12 5.21 -19.49
N PHE A 166 18.55 4.07 -19.85
CA PHE A 166 18.41 2.94 -18.94
C PHE A 166 19.72 2.16 -18.84
N GLY A 167 20.13 1.81 -17.62
CA GLY A 167 21.39 1.11 -17.35
C GLY A 167 21.39 -0.39 -17.63
N GLY A 168 20.30 -0.96 -18.15
CA GLY A 168 20.10 -2.40 -18.30
C GLY A 168 19.27 -2.79 -19.54
N PRO A 169 18.85 -4.07 -19.64
CA PRO A 169 18.03 -4.55 -20.76
C PRO A 169 16.62 -3.95 -20.74
N LEU A 170 16.16 -3.46 -21.89
CA LEU A 170 14.83 -2.84 -22.00
C LEU A 170 13.72 -3.91 -22.09
N PRO A 171 12.57 -3.69 -21.43
CA PRO A 171 11.37 -4.50 -21.68
C PRO A 171 10.85 -4.32 -23.11
N ALA A 172 9.94 -5.21 -23.53
CA ALA A 172 9.45 -5.30 -24.91
C ALA A 172 8.74 -4.01 -25.39
N GLN A 173 8.03 -3.32 -24.49
CA GLN A 173 7.69 -1.92 -24.67
C GLN A 173 8.73 -1.08 -23.92
N ARG A 174 9.40 -0.15 -24.63
CA ARG A 174 10.38 0.73 -24.00
C ARG A 174 9.63 1.74 -23.11
N PRO A 175 9.98 1.87 -21.82
CA PRO A 175 9.39 2.91 -20.99
C PRO A 175 9.92 4.27 -21.40
N GLU A 176 9.19 5.33 -21.09
CA GLU A 176 9.69 6.70 -21.18
C GLU A 176 10.51 7.05 -19.92
N ILE A 177 11.47 7.97 -20.07
CA ILE A 177 12.15 8.62 -18.95
C ILE A 177 11.69 10.08 -18.94
N VAL A 178 11.24 10.53 -17.77
CA VAL A 178 10.94 11.94 -17.52
C VAL A 178 12.00 12.52 -16.58
N ILE A 179 12.49 13.71 -16.92
CA ILE A 179 13.45 14.47 -16.12
C ILE A 179 12.66 15.62 -15.49
N THR A 180 12.42 15.51 -14.18
CA THR A 180 11.70 16.52 -13.40
C THR A 180 12.69 17.46 -12.71
N PRO A 181 12.62 18.77 -12.97
CA PRO A 181 13.40 19.79 -12.29
C PRO A 181 12.75 20.21 -10.95
N TYR A 182 13.60 20.42 -9.96
CA TYR A 182 13.26 20.86 -8.62
C TYR A 182 14.11 22.08 -8.27
N LEU A 183 13.48 23.24 -8.09
CA LEU A 183 14.15 24.49 -7.74
C LEU A 183 14.43 24.51 -6.23
N TRP A 184 15.67 24.78 -5.85
CA TRP A 184 16.10 24.88 -4.46
C TRP A 184 15.61 26.19 -3.84
N ASP A 185 14.83 26.08 -2.77
CA ASP A 185 14.39 27.18 -1.91
C ASP A 185 15.34 27.31 -0.71
N PRO A 186 16.16 28.38 -0.63
CA PRO A 186 17.08 28.61 0.47
C PRO A 186 16.41 29.13 1.74
N GLU A 187 15.18 29.65 1.70
CA GLU A 187 14.44 30.10 2.88
C GLU A 187 13.71 28.95 3.57
N ALA A 188 13.16 28.03 2.77
CA ALA A 188 12.47 26.84 3.24
C ALA A 188 13.39 25.61 3.43
N GLU A 189 14.68 25.73 3.11
CA GLU A 189 15.67 24.63 3.05
C GLU A 189 15.13 23.38 2.31
N SER A 190 14.41 23.59 1.20
CA SER A 190 13.65 22.54 0.53
C SER A 190 13.58 22.73 -0.99
N PHE A 191 12.84 21.86 -1.68
CA PHE A 191 12.78 21.80 -3.14
C PHE A 191 11.35 22.01 -3.65
N GLU A 192 11.12 23.07 -4.43
CA GLU A 192 9.88 23.30 -5.16
C GLU A 192 9.90 22.54 -6.49
N ARG A 193 8.95 21.61 -6.72
CA ARG A 193 8.84 20.90 -8.00
C ARG A 193 8.35 21.89 -9.08
N VAL A 194 9.16 22.11 -10.11
CA VAL A 194 8.75 22.96 -11.24
C VAL A 194 7.75 22.22 -12.14
N PRO A 195 6.71 22.89 -12.71
CA PRO A 195 5.68 22.25 -13.53
C PRO A 195 6.27 21.55 -14.76
N THR A 196 7.15 22.24 -15.50
CA THR A 196 7.86 21.78 -16.71
C THR A 196 8.68 20.52 -16.42
N SER A 197 8.79 19.61 -17.38
CA SER A 197 9.65 18.42 -17.29
C SER A 197 10.16 18.05 -18.68
N GLY A 198 11.41 17.56 -18.73
CA GLY A 198 12.01 17.07 -19.97
C GLY A 198 11.61 15.63 -20.25
N TRP A 199 11.43 15.32 -21.52
CA TRP A 199 11.16 13.96 -22.00
C TRP A 199 12.32 13.51 -22.88
N VAL A 200 12.61 12.20 -22.83
CA VAL A 200 13.69 11.61 -23.62
C VAL A 200 13.24 11.34 -25.05
N ASP A 201 13.95 11.92 -26.02
CA ASP A 201 13.75 11.68 -27.45
C ASP A 201 14.59 10.48 -27.93
N TYR A 202 13.95 9.32 -28.02
CA TYR A 202 14.55 8.08 -28.49
C TYR A 202 14.96 8.07 -29.98
N SER A 203 14.62 9.10 -30.78
CA SER A 203 15.08 9.21 -32.17
C SER A 203 16.58 9.51 -32.27
N THR A 204 17.17 10.05 -31.21
CA THR A 204 18.55 10.55 -31.16
C THR A 204 19.62 9.47 -30.93
N GLY A 205 19.24 8.20 -30.67
CA GLY A 205 20.15 7.05 -30.68
C GLY A 205 20.21 6.25 -29.38
N SER A 206 21.38 5.70 -29.06
CA SER A 206 21.59 4.81 -27.90
C SER A 206 21.74 5.54 -26.57
N GLU A 207 22.13 6.81 -26.59
CA GLU A 207 22.11 7.71 -25.44
C GLU A 207 21.13 8.85 -25.78
N PRO A 208 19.82 8.60 -25.62
CA PRO A 208 18.81 9.49 -26.16
C PRO A 208 18.77 10.79 -25.36
N GLY A 209 18.65 11.89 -26.10
CA GLY A 209 18.70 13.25 -25.59
C GLY A 209 17.42 13.65 -24.86
N PHE A 210 17.53 14.58 -23.92
CA PHE A 210 16.41 15.34 -23.39
C PHE A 210 16.75 16.83 -23.37
N ARG A 211 15.70 17.65 -23.34
CA ARG A 211 15.81 19.09 -23.13
C ARG A 211 14.68 19.56 -22.21
N ILE A 212 15.00 20.52 -21.34
CA ILE A 212 14.06 21.26 -20.53
C ILE A 212 14.28 22.73 -20.85
N ASP A 213 13.35 23.32 -21.60
CA ASP A 213 13.36 24.74 -21.90
C ASP A 213 12.62 25.54 -20.82
N HIS A 214 12.79 26.86 -20.86
CA HIS A 214 11.99 27.81 -20.09
C HIS A 214 12.04 27.61 -18.57
N LEU A 215 13.22 27.27 -18.04
CA LEU A 215 13.48 27.24 -16.60
C LEU A 215 13.78 28.64 -16.08
N ALA A 216 13.19 29.03 -14.95
CA ALA A 216 13.50 30.29 -14.29
C ALA A 216 14.97 30.32 -13.81
N PRO A 217 15.59 31.49 -13.64
CA PRO A 217 16.93 31.57 -13.04
C PRO A 217 16.94 31.02 -11.61
N GLY A 218 17.91 30.16 -11.27
CA GLY A 218 17.97 29.52 -9.96
C GLY A 218 18.83 28.27 -9.89
N ARG A 219 18.79 27.57 -8.75
CA ARG A 219 19.59 26.37 -8.49
C ARG A 219 18.72 25.13 -8.50
N TYR A 220 19.01 24.18 -9.38
CA TYR A 220 18.14 23.04 -9.67
C TYR A 220 18.75 21.72 -9.26
N ALA A 221 18.00 20.91 -8.50
CA ALA A 221 18.16 19.47 -8.51
C ALA A 221 17.32 18.89 -9.65
N LEU A 222 17.87 17.91 -10.39
CA LEU A 222 17.14 17.22 -11.45
C LEU A 222 16.99 15.75 -11.08
N ARG A 223 15.79 15.20 -11.27
CA ARG A 223 15.47 13.79 -11.04
C ARG A 223 15.02 13.14 -12.35
N ALA A 224 15.76 12.15 -12.82
CA ALA A 224 15.33 11.29 -13.91
C ALA A 224 14.65 10.04 -13.35
N GLN A 225 13.44 9.76 -13.82
CA GLN A 225 12.62 8.63 -13.37
C GLN A 225 11.92 7.99 -14.57
N GLN A 226 11.68 6.67 -14.49
CA GLN A 226 10.82 6.00 -15.46
C GLN A 226 9.39 6.50 -15.31
N TRP A 227 8.80 6.94 -16.42
CA TRP A 227 7.38 7.25 -16.53
C TRP A 227 6.57 5.96 -16.76
N PHE A 228 5.28 6.01 -16.43
CA PHE A 228 4.32 4.89 -16.45
C PHE A 228 4.42 3.89 -15.28
N SER A 229 3.27 3.34 -14.89
CA SER A 229 3.12 2.44 -13.75
C SER A 229 3.54 1.01 -14.10
N GLU A 230 4.84 0.72 -13.99
CA GLU A 230 5.46 -0.57 -13.62
C GLU A 230 6.99 -0.41 -13.68
N PRO A 231 7.60 0.45 -12.83
CA PRO A 231 8.94 0.88 -13.14
C PRO A 231 9.97 -0.22 -12.85
N SER A 232 10.70 -0.62 -13.90
CA SER A 232 11.74 -1.66 -13.87
C SER A 232 13.11 -1.09 -13.48
N TYR A 233 13.17 0.23 -13.31
CA TYR A 233 14.37 1.01 -13.06
C TYR A 233 14.22 1.87 -11.80
N GLY A 234 15.32 2.07 -11.09
CA GLY A 234 15.45 3.08 -10.05
C GLY A 234 15.54 4.47 -10.66
N ASP A 235 14.99 5.45 -9.96
CA ASP A 235 15.22 6.85 -10.27
C ASP A 235 16.62 7.31 -9.84
N ARG A 236 17.07 8.42 -10.42
CA ARG A 236 18.33 9.06 -10.08
C ARG A 236 18.19 10.57 -10.03
N TRP A 237 18.79 11.15 -9.00
CA TRP A 237 19.06 12.57 -8.92
C TRP A 237 20.41 12.86 -9.61
N TRP A 238 20.60 14.10 -10.08
CA TRP A 238 21.79 14.46 -10.85
C TRP A 238 23.09 14.22 -10.08
N SER A 239 24.13 13.79 -10.80
CA SER A 239 25.41 13.28 -10.27
C SER A 239 25.30 11.93 -9.53
N ASP A 240 24.44 11.02 -10.04
CA ASP A 240 24.20 9.66 -9.52
C ASP A 240 23.73 9.59 -8.05
N ALA A 241 23.11 10.67 -7.56
CA ALA A 241 22.56 10.73 -6.22
C ALA A 241 21.27 9.89 -6.10
N ALA A 242 21.14 9.17 -4.98
CA ALA A 242 19.96 8.35 -4.69
C ALA A 242 18.79 9.16 -4.09
N ALA A 243 19.08 10.28 -3.44
CA ALA A 243 18.11 11.17 -2.80
C ALA A 243 18.34 12.64 -3.17
N SER A 244 17.32 13.47 -3.00
CA SER A 244 17.37 14.92 -3.29
C SER A 244 18.40 15.66 -2.44
N GLY A 245 18.61 15.25 -1.19
CA GLY A 245 19.59 15.87 -0.28
C GLY A 245 21.05 15.69 -0.70
N ASP A 246 21.34 14.65 -1.49
CA ASP A 246 22.68 14.37 -2.03
C ASP A 246 22.85 14.87 -3.48
N ALA A 247 21.81 15.46 -4.07
CA ALA A 247 21.80 15.86 -5.47
C ALA A 247 22.75 17.04 -5.74
N THR A 248 23.58 16.91 -6.79
CA THR A 248 24.37 18.05 -7.25
C THR A 248 23.44 19.09 -7.89
N LEU A 249 23.47 20.31 -7.36
CA LEU A 249 22.68 21.42 -7.88
C LEU A 249 23.32 22.03 -9.13
N ILE A 250 22.48 22.42 -10.09
CA ILE A 250 22.84 23.11 -11.33
C ILE A 250 22.37 24.56 -11.25
N ASP A 251 23.27 25.52 -11.47
CA ASP A 251 22.92 26.92 -11.60
C ASP A 251 22.41 27.23 -13.03
N VAL A 252 21.15 27.66 -13.14
CA VAL A 252 20.50 28.07 -14.40
C VAL A 252 20.33 29.60 -14.38
N SER A 253 20.60 30.26 -15.52
CA SER A 253 20.48 31.72 -15.70
C SER A 253 19.59 32.06 -16.90
N GLU A 254 19.07 33.29 -16.95
CA GLU A 254 18.22 33.80 -18.06
C GLU A 254 18.92 33.59 -19.42
N GLY A 255 18.27 32.90 -20.36
CA GLY A 255 18.81 32.59 -21.69
C GLY A 255 20.02 31.64 -21.76
N ALA A 256 20.48 31.06 -20.64
CA ALA A 256 21.60 30.13 -20.64
C ALA A 256 21.19 28.69 -21.04
N ASP A 257 22.02 27.98 -21.80
CA ASP A 257 21.89 26.53 -22.04
C ASP A 257 22.93 25.77 -21.20
N VAL A 258 22.46 25.01 -20.23
CA VAL A 258 23.32 24.12 -19.43
C VAL A 258 23.24 22.71 -19.98
N SER A 259 24.28 22.33 -20.72
CA SER A 259 24.39 21.02 -21.38
C SER A 259 25.31 20.05 -20.63
N GLY A 260 25.31 18.78 -21.05
CA GLY A 260 26.19 17.73 -20.50
C GLY A 260 25.59 16.93 -19.32
N ILE A 261 24.30 17.05 -19.07
CA ILE A 261 23.61 16.30 -18.01
C ILE A 261 23.33 14.86 -18.48
N ALA A 262 24.02 13.86 -17.93
CA ALA A 262 23.98 12.48 -18.40
C ALA A 262 23.42 11.51 -17.34
N PHE A 263 22.13 11.17 -17.42
CA PHE A 263 21.50 10.20 -16.51
C PHE A 263 21.66 8.75 -16.99
N ARG A 264 21.95 7.85 -16.05
CA ARG A 264 21.86 6.41 -16.24
C ARG A 264 21.03 5.78 -15.14
N LEU A 265 19.75 5.50 -15.42
CA LEU A 265 18.85 4.90 -14.42
C LEU A 265 19.29 3.44 -14.16
N PRO A 266 19.63 3.04 -12.93
CA PRO A 266 19.98 1.66 -12.63
C PRO A 266 18.73 0.76 -12.75
N PRO A 267 18.88 -0.53 -13.09
CA PRO A 267 17.82 -1.51 -12.88
C PRO A 267 17.33 -1.45 -11.42
N TRP A 268 16.03 -1.65 -11.18
CA TRP A 268 15.52 -1.71 -9.81
C TRP A 268 16.06 -2.95 -9.11
N VAL A 269 16.65 -2.73 -7.93
CA VAL A 269 17.17 -3.79 -7.06
C VAL A 269 16.22 -3.92 -5.88
N TRP A 270 15.54 -5.06 -5.79
CA TRP A 270 14.76 -5.44 -4.62
C TRP A 270 15.70 -5.89 -3.51
N ASP A 271 15.36 -5.63 -2.24
CA ASP A 271 15.88 -6.49 -1.18
C ASP A 271 15.19 -7.86 -1.31
N GLN A 272 15.96 -8.94 -1.21
CA GLN A 272 15.50 -10.31 -1.47
C GLN A 272 16.00 -11.28 -0.40
N PRO A 273 15.66 -11.05 0.89
CA PRO A 273 16.03 -11.96 1.95
C PRO A 273 15.36 -13.32 1.72
N ARG A 274 16.12 -14.40 1.88
CA ARG A 274 15.58 -15.77 1.81
C ARG A 274 15.33 -16.31 3.22
N ILE A 275 14.17 -16.95 3.40
CA ILE A 275 13.84 -17.73 4.59
C ILE A 275 13.64 -19.18 4.15
N ASP A 276 14.65 -20.00 4.38
CA ASP A 276 14.69 -21.43 4.08
C ASP A 276 15.37 -22.21 5.21
N GLY A 277 15.06 -23.50 5.32
CA GLY A 277 15.65 -24.45 6.26
C GLY A 277 16.04 -25.76 5.58
N GLY A 278 16.65 -26.67 6.34
CA GLY A 278 17.06 -27.99 5.84
C GLY A 278 15.88 -28.87 5.39
N ASP A 279 14.68 -28.58 5.89
CA ASP A 279 13.41 -29.14 5.45
C ASP A 279 12.26 -28.14 5.71
N ARG A 280 11.01 -28.57 5.45
CA ARG A 280 9.79 -27.79 5.70
C ARG A 280 9.55 -27.48 7.18
N TYR A 281 10.04 -28.31 8.09
CA TYR A 281 9.88 -28.14 9.54
C TYR A 281 10.84 -27.05 10.04
N ASP A 282 12.12 -27.12 9.68
CA ASP A 282 13.11 -26.07 9.93
C ASP A 282 12.67 -24.75 9.28
N THR A 283 12.22 -24.76 8.02
CA THR A 283 11.71 -23.55 7.33
C THR A 283 10.55 -22.92 8.10
N ALA A 284 9.57 -23.71 8.58
CA ALA A 284 8.49 -23.21 9.42
C ALA A 284 9.00 -22.57 10.73
N THR A 285 10.01 -23.16 11.39
CA THR A 285 10.59 -22.56 12.61
C THR A 285 11.39 -21.28 12.34
N ARG A 286 12.03 -21.15 11.18
CA ARG A 286 12.76 -19.94 10.78
C ARG A 286 11.80 -18.80 10.42
N LEU A 287 10.72 -19.12 9.72
CA LEU A 287 9.59 -18.20 9.50
C LEU A 287 9.03 -17.71 10.84
N THR A 288 8.74 -18.58 11.80
CA THR A 288 8.21 -18.10 13.10
C THR A 288 9.24 -17.29 13.90
N ARG A 289 10.54 -17.52 13.70
CA ARG A 289 11.64 -16.74 14.30
C ARG A 289 11.83 -15.34 13.72
N SER A 290 11.52 -15.11 12.45
CA SER A 290 11.65 -13.77 11.86
C SER A 290 10.60 -12.77 12.38
N THR A 291 9.56 -13.25 13.07
CA THR A 291 8.36 -12.44 13.33
C THR A 291 7.82 -12.59 14.76
N PHE A 292 7.76 -13.80 15.31
CA PHE A 292 7.12 -14.03 16.61
C PHE A 292 8.15 -14.05 17.75
N GLY A 293 7.86 -13.27 18.79
CA GLY A 293 8.53 -13.36 20.09
C GLY A 293 8.08 -14.56 20.92
N ALA A 294 8.23 -14.45 22.24
CA ALA A 294 7.66 -15.40 23.19
C ALA A 294 6.37 -14.86 23.82
N GLY A 295 5.46 -15.73 24.24
CA GLY A 295 4.13 -15.36 24.72
C GLY A 295 3.11 -15.23 23.58
N VAL A 296 3.14 -16.16 22.62
CA VAL A 296 2.20 -16.16 21.48
C VAL A 296 0.82 -16.66 21.95
N PRO A 297 -0.31 -16.00 21.62
CA PRO A 297 -1.63 -16.41 22.11
C PRO A 297 -2.01 -17.85 21.73
N VAL A 298 -1.66 -18.29 20.52
CA VAL A 298 -1.89 -19.66 20.08
C VAL A 298 -0.82 -20.13 19.09
N VAL A 299 -0.45 -21.40 19.16
CA VAL A 299 0.29 -22.08 18.10
C VAL A 299 -0.57 -23.22 17.55
N TYR A 300 -0.83 -23.19 16.24
CA TYR A 300 -1.39 -24.32 15.52
C TYR A 300 -0.24 -25.22 15.06
N VAL A 301 -0.39 -26.53 15.19
CA VAL A 301 0.59 -27.53 14.73
C VAL A 301 -0.12 -28.51 13.82
N ALA A 302 0.27 -28.55 12.54
CA ALA A 302 -0.35 -29.41 11.53
C ALA A 302 0.67 -30.39 10.92
N SER A 303 0.18 -31.43 10.25
CA SER A 303 1.04 -32.36 9.51
C SER A 303 1.76 -31.67 8.36
N GLY A 304 3.09 -31.73 8.33
CA GLY A 304 3.89 -31.32 7.17
C GLY A 304 3.90 -32.36 6.04
N ALA A 305 3.51 -33.61 6.32
CA ALA A 305 3.42 -34.69 5.33
C ALA A 305 2.07 -34.70 4.60
N THR A 306 0.98 -34.28 5.25
CA THR A 306 -0.35 -34.14 4.65
C THR A 306 -0.93 -32.77 4.99
N TRP A 307 -0.83 -31.84 4.05
CA TRP A 307 -0.99 -30.41 4.30
C TRP A 307 -2.39 -29.75 4.12
N PRO A 308 -3.52 -30.41 3.75
CA PRO A 308 -4.77 -29.68 3.56
C PRO A 308 -5.29 -29.06 4.87
N ASP A 309 -5.03 -29.72 6.00
CA ASP A 309 -5.38 -29.26 7.34
C ASP A 309 -4.64 -27.96 7.72
N ALA A 310 -3.38 -27.81 7.28
CA ALA A 310 -2.55 -26.63 7.54
C ALA A 310 -3.11 -25.33 6.90
N LEU A 311 -3.85 -25.46 5.79
CA LEU A 311 -4.34 -24.32 4.99
C LEU A 311 -5.49 -23.56 5.64
N SER A 312 -6.29 -24.24 6.47
CA SER A 312 -7.32 -23.60 7.30
C SER A 312 -6.80 -23.29 8.71
N ALA A 313 -5.81 -24.04 9.20
CA ALA A 313 -5.09 -23.74 10.43
C ALA A 313 -4.32 -22.41 10.39
N GLY A 314 -3.61 -22.11 9.29
CA GLY A 314 -2.83 -20.87 9.15
C GLY A 314 -3.68 -19.60 9.31
N PRO A 315 -4.76 -19.41 8.53
CA PRO A 315 -5.67 -18.26 8.67
C PRO A 315 -6.29 -18.16 10.06
N ALA A 316 -6.66 -19.29 10.68
CA ALA A 316 -7.21 -19.35 12.03
C ALA A 316 -6.17 -18.94 13.10
N ALA A 317 -4.93 -19.40 12.98
CA ALA A 317 -3.81 -18.95 13.80
C ALA A 317 -3.59 -17.44 13.64
N SER A 318 -3.48 -16.95 12.40
CA SER A 318 -3.33 -15.52 12.07
C SER A 318 -4.43 -14.64 12.68
N ALA A 319 -5.70 -15.07 12.59
CA ALA A 319 -6.85 -14.35 13.14
C ALA A 319 -6.80 -14.23 14.68
N LEU A 320 -6.09 -15.15 15.35
CA LEU A 320 -5.83 -15.14 16.79
C LEU A 320 -4.46 -14.53 17.17
N GLY A 321 -3.74 -13.92 16.23
CA GLY A 321 -2.38 -13.39 16.45
C GLY A 321 -1.33 -14.48 16.72
N GLY A 322 -1.63 -15.71 16.33
CA GLY A 322 -0.84 -16.90 16.56
C GLY A 322 0.05 -17.33 15.40
N ALA A 323 0.84 -18.38 15.62
CA ALA A 323 1.76 -18.95 14.65
C ALA A 323 1.34 -20.35 14.20
N LEU A 324 1.80 -20.77 13.01
CA LEU A 324 1.63 -22.13 12.48
C LEU A 324 2.99 -22.83 12.41
N LEU A 325 3.08 -24.00 13.03
CA LEU A 325 4.20 -24.93 12.90
C LEU A 325 3.76 -26.20 12.18
N LEU A 326 4.74 -26.93 11.63
CA LEU A 326 4.55 -28.21 10.99
C LEU A 326 5.22 -29.31 11.83
N THR A 327 4.65 -30.52 11.83
CA THR A 327 5.26 -31.71 12.43
C THR A 327 5.18 -32.90 11.47
N ASP A 328 6.08 -33.86 11.65
CA ASP A 328 5.91 -35.18 11.02
C ASP A 328 4.72 -35.92 11.69
N PRO A 329 3.99 -36.82 10.99
CA PRO A 329 2.87 -37.55 11.58
C PRO A 329 3.26 -38.40 12.80
N ASP A 330 4.45 -39.02 12.77
CA ASP A 330 4.83 -40.05 13.75
C ASP A 330 5.95 -39.59 14.71
N GLU A 331 6.71 -38.55 14.35
CA GLU A 331 7.74 -37.94 15.18
C GLU A 331 7.56 -36.42 15.31
N LEU A 332 7.94 -35.84 16.47
CA LEU A 332 8.03 -34.38 16.62
C LEU A 332 9.49 -33.97 16.38
N PRO A 333 9.82 -33.26 15.28
CA PRO A 333 11.19 -32.82 15.04
C PRO A 333 11.68 -31.92 16.17
N GLU A 334 12.90 -32.12 16.66
CA GLU A 334 13.44 -31.34 17.79
C GLU A 334 13.57 -29.84 17.47
N THR A 335 13.70 -29.46 16.20
CA THR A 335 13.59 -28.06 15.76
C THR A 335 12.23 -27.45 16.14
N VAL A 336 11.14 -28.18 15.88
CA VAL A 336 9.75 -27.79 16.20
C VAL A 336 9.51 -27.82 17.70
N ALA A 337 10.04 -28.83 18.41
CA ALA A 337 9.95 -28.90 19.87
C ALA A 337 10.68 -27.73 20.56
N ALA A 338 11.89 -27.39 20.10
CA ALA A 338 12.63 -26.22 20.56
C ALA A 338 11.92 -24.90 20.23
N GLU A 339 11.22 -24.84 19.10
CA GLU A 339 10.44 -23.66 18.71
C GLU A 339 9.18 -23.48 19.57
N LEU A 340 8.44 -24.56 19.88
CA LEU A 340 7.35 -24.52 20.87
C LEU A 340 7.83 -23.99 22.24
N ARG A 341 8.99 -24.46 22.72
CA ARG A 341 9.63 -23.96 23.95
C ARG A 341 10.02 -22.47 23.86
N ARG A 342 10.42 -21.99 22.68
CA ARG A 342 10.77 -20.57 22.45
C ARG A 342 9.54 -19.67 22.43
N LEU A 343 8.52 -20.06 21.66
CA LEU A 343 7.28 -19.30 21.46
C LEU A 343 6.47 -19.19 22.76
N ARG A 344 6.59 -20.15 23.69
CA ARG A 344 5.87 -20.19 24.98
C ARG A 344 4.37 -19.85 24.80
N PRO A 345 3.63 -20.67 24.04
CA PRO A 345 2.26 -20.32 23.65
C PRO A 345 1.27 -20.40 24.81
N GLU A 346 0.21 -19.59 24.78
CA GLU A 346 -0.88 -19.68 25.77
C GLU A 346 -1.83 -20.87 25.50
N ARG A 347 -2.04 -21.21 24.22
CA ARG A 347 -2.76 -22.41 23.74
C ARG A 347 -2.00 -23.10 22.61
N VAL A 348 -2.08 -24.43 22.54
CA VAL A 348 -1.67 -25.19 21.35
C VAL A 348 -2.85 -25.93 20.75
N VAL A 349 -2.99 -25.86 19.43
CA VAL A 349 -4.01 -26.60 18.66
C VAL A 349 -3.29 -27.56 17.71
N VAL A 350 -3.38 -28.86 17.99
CA VAL A 350 -2.92 -29.90 17.07
C VAL A 350 -4.01 -30.16 16.04
N VAL A 351 -3.68 -30.02 14.78
CA VAL A 351 -4.63 -30.06 13.67
C VAL A 351 -4.55 -31.38 12.93
N GLY A 352 -5.71 -32.00 12.73
CA GLY A 352 -5.87 -33.28 12.08
C GLY A 352 -6.16 -34.42 13.05
N SER A 353 -6.59 -35.54 12.47
CA SER A 353 -6.88 -36.79 13.20
C SER A 353 -5.61 -37.43 13.79
N ASP A 354 -5.78 -38.46 14.59
CA ASP A 354 -4.70 -39.35 15.07
C ASP A 354 -3.92 -40.02 13.93
N ARG A 355 -4.46 -40.06 12.71
CA ARG A 355 -3.78 -40.58 11.50
C ARG A 355 -2.89 -39.57 10.78
N THR A 356 -3.09 -38.26 11.00
CA THR A 356 -2.28 -37.21 10.34
C THR A 356 -1.28 -36.57 11.30
N VAL A 357 -1.59 -36.56 12.61
CA VAL A 357 -0.65 -36.28 13.70
C VAL A 357 -0.92 -37.29 14.81
N SER A 358 0.00 -38.23 15.04
CA SER A 358 -0.19 -39.34 15.97
C SER A 358 -0.41 -38.90 17.42
N GLU A 359 -0.98 -39.79 18.23
CA GLU A 359 -1.10 -39.57 19.68
C GLU A 359 0.26 -39.49 20.41
N GLN A 360 1.32 -40.04 19.80
CA GLN A 360 2.69 -39.85 20.29
C GLN A 360 3.16 -38.41 20.09
N VAL A 361 2.98 -37.87 18.87
CA VAL A 361 3.32 -36.49 18.55
C VAL A 361 2.48 -35.49 19.35
N LEU A 362 1.18 -35.74 19.55
CA LEU A 362 0.32 -34.91 20.43
C LEU A 362 0.86 -34.82 21.87
N ARG A 363 1.37 -35.93 22.43
CA ARG A 363 2.01 -35.91 23.76
C ARG A 363 3.32 -35.12 23.74
N ALA A 364 4.19 -35.37 22.76
CA ALA A 364 5.45 -34.65 22.63
C ALA A 364 5.25 -33.12 22.47
N ILE A 365 4.22 -32.69 21.72
CA ILE A 365 3.84 -31.28 21.55
C ILE A 365 3.39 -30.67 22.89
N ARG A 366 2.57 -31.39 23.67
CA ARG A 366 2.12 -30.95 24.99
C ARG A 366 3.29 -30.79 25.96
N ASP A 367 4.20 -31.76 25.97
CA ASP A 367 5.37 -31.78 26.85
C ASP A 367 6.38 -30.68 26.46
N ALA A 368 6.58 -30.44 25.16
CA ALA A 368 7.48 -29.40 24.66
C ALA A 368 6.92 -27.97 24.84
N SER A 369 5.62 -27.76 24.67
CA SER A 369 5.00 -26.44 24.81
C SER A 369 4.70 -26.05 26.26
N ALA A 370 4.50 -27.03 27.15
CA ALA A 370 4.00 -26.85 28.51
C ALA A 370 2.66 -26.07 28.59
N ALA A 371 1.88 -26.08 27.51
CA ALA A 371 0.66 -25.29 27.35
C ALA A 371 -0.60 -26.17 27.20
N PRO A 372 -1.80 -25.63 27.53
CA PRO A 372 -3.08 -26.26 27.18
C PRO A 372 -3.13 -26.66 25.71
N THR A 373 -3.17 -27.97 25.45
CA THR A 373 -3.05 -28.56 24.10
C THR A 373 -4.32 -29.32 23.74
N THR A 374 -5.04 -28.85 22.71
CA THR A 374 -6.27 -29.47 22.18
C THR A 374 -6.06 -30.01 20.77
N ARG A 375 -6.82 -31.03 20.37
CA ARG A 375 -6.84 -31.55 18.98
C ARG A 375 -8.10 -31.08 18.26
N ILE A 376 -7.97 -30.63 17.02
CA ILE A 376 -9.09 -30.39 16.09
C ILE A 376 -8.84 -31.22 14.82
N GLY A 377 -9.64 -32.25 14.59
CA GLY A 377 -9.54 -33.11 13.41
C GLY A 377 -10.87 -33.77 13.10
N GLY A 378 -11.31 -33.66 11.85
CA GLY A 378 -12.56 -34.25 11.36
C GLY A 378 -12.36 -35.58 10.66
N VAL A 379 -13.44 -36.10 10.07
CA VAL A 379 -13.41 -37.36 9.28
C VAL A 379 -12.69 -37.20 7.93
N ASP A 380 -12.61 -35.98 7.41
CA ASP A 380 -11.86 -35.59 6.23
C ASP A 380 -11.37 -34.13 6.34
N ARG A 381 -10.64 -33.64 5.33
CA ARG A 381 -10.09 -32.27 5.28
C ARG A 381 -11.14 -31.16 5.28
N TYR A 382 -12.33 -31.42 4.74
CA TYR A 382 -13.44 -30.46 4.70
C TYR A 382 -14.09 -30.38 6.08
N ASP A 383 -14.19 -31.52 6.76
CA ASP A 383 -14.64 -31.63 8.15
C ASP A 383 -13.67 -30.97 9.12
N THR A 384 -12.36 -31.25 9.02
CA THR A 384 -11.32 -30.54 9.77
C THR A 384 -11.39 -29.03 9.54
N SER A 385 -11.51 -28.58 8.28
CA SER A 385 -11.65 -27.15 7.97
C SER A 385 -12.91 -26.53 8.59
N ARG A 386 -14.07 -27.21 8.52
CA ARG A 386 -15.31 -26.75 9.16
C ARG A 386 -15.17 -26.64 10.69
N LEU A 387 -14.48 -27.58 11.34
CA LEU A 387 -14.22 -27.56 12.79
C LEU A 387 -13.24 -26.45 13.21
N ILE A 388 -12.19 -26.19 12.42
CA ILE A 388 -11.27 -25.07 12.66
C ILE A 388 -12.01 -23.74 12.54
N VAL A 389 -12.89 -23.61 11.54
CA VAL A 389 -13.66 -22.38 11.38
C VAL A 389 -14.62 -22.17 12.55
N ASP A 390 -15.23 -23.24 13.08
CA ASP A 390 -16.14 -23.20 14.24
C ASP A 390 -15.45 -22.90 15.58
N ASP A 391 -14.15 -23.22 15.73
CA ASP A 391 -13.35 -22.91 16.94
C ASP A 391 -12.96 -21.42 17.05
N VAL A 392 -12.93 -20.68 15.92
CA VAL A 392 -12.30 -19.35 15.85
C VAL A 392 -13.22 -18.24 15.35
N PHE A 393 -14.09 -18.53 14.39
CA PHE A 393 -14.83 -17.49 13.66
C PHE A 393 -16.28 -17.42 14.13
N ASP A 394 -16.72 -16.19 14.41
CA ASP A 394 -18.07 -15.88 14.87
C ASP A 394 -18.77 -14.88 13.94
N ARG A 395 -20.09 -14.77 14.09
CA ARG A 395 -20.94 -13.90 13.28
C ARG A 395 -20.67 -12.40 13.45
N ASP A 396 -20.23 -11.98 14.62
CA ASP A 396 -20.06 -10.56 14.93
C ASP A 396 -18.75 -10.01 14.36
N ARG A 397 -17.77 -10.89 14.08
CA ARG A 397 -16.43 -10.53 13.58
C ARG A 397 -16.15 -11.00 12.14
N THR A 398 -16.83 -12.03 11.65
CA THR A 398 -16.52 -12.66 10.35
C THR A 398 -17.37 -12.08 9.22
N ALA A 399 -16.94 -10.93 8.69
CA ALA A 399 -17.65 -10.26 7.60
C ALA A 399 -17.64 -11.04 6.26
N GLN A 400 -16.62 -11.87 6.02
CA GLN A 400 -16.45 -12.63 4.77
C GLN A 400 -15.91 -14.04 5.03
N VAL A 401 -16.26 -14.97 4.14
CA VAL A 401 -15.69 -16.33 4.10
C VAL A 401 -15.12 -16.60 2.70
N PHE A 402 -13.85 -17.00 2.63
CA PHE A 402 -13.21 -17.45 1.41
C PHE A 402 -13.41 -18.97 1.26
N LEU A 403 -13.88 -19.41 0.10
CA LEU A 403 -13.93 -20.83 -0.27
C LEU A 403 -12.69 -21.17 -1.10
N ALA A 404 -11.94 -22.19 -0.67
CA ALA A 404 -10.85 -22.76 -1.44
C ALA A 404 -11.09 -24.26 -1.67
N THR A 405 -10.53 -24.82 -2.74
CA THR A 405 -10.70 -26.24 -3.04
C THR A 405 -9.75 -27.10 -2.21
N GLY A 406 -10.28 -28.13 -1.55
CA GLY A 406 -9.46 -29.07 -0.77
C GLY A 406 -8.69 -30.08 -1.62
N ASN A 407 -8.62 -29.89 -2.94
CA ASN A 407 -7.92 -30.77 -3.89
C ASN A 407 -6.66 -30.12 -4.52
N SER A 408 -6.58 -28.79 -4.57
CA SER A 408 -5.48 -28.00 -5.14
C SER A 408 -5.34 -26.68 -4.38
N TYR A 409 -4.15 -26.40 -3.87
CA TYR A 409 -3.99 -25.55 -2.67
C TYR A 409 -3.35 -24.15 -2.84
N PRO A 410 -2.91 -23.68 -4.02
CA PRO A 410 -2.18 -22.41 -4.11
C PRO A 410 -3.04 -21.20 -3.73
N ASP A 411 -4.33 -21.23 -4.09
CA ASP A 411 -5.26 -20.13 -3.81
C ASP A 411 -5.50 -19.96 -2.30
N ALA A 412 -5.55 -21.06 -1.54
CA ALA A 412 -5.66 -21.07 -0.09
C ALA A 412 -4.41 -20.48 0.60
N LEU A 413 -3.23 -20.72 0.02
CA LEU A 413 -1.96 -20.19 0.51
C LEU A 413 -1.88 -18.66 0.33
N SER A 414 -2.28 -18.16 -0.84
CA SER A 414 -2.28 -16.71 -1.14
C SER A 414 -3.29 -15.93 -0.28
N VAL A 415 -4.46 -16.50 0.01
CA VAL A 415 -5.48 -15.81 0.82
C VAL A 415 -5.22 -15.87 2.32
N GLY A 416 -4.43 -16.82 2.80
CA GLY A 416 -4.27 -17.03 4.25
C GLY A 416 -3.82 -15.80 5.05
N PRO A 417 -2.81 -15.02 4.59
CA PRO A 417 -2.43 -13.77 5.24
C PRO A 417 -3.57 -12.73 5.27
N ILE A 418 -4.29 -12.61 4.14
CA ILE A 418 -5.36 -11.64 3.92
C ILE A 418 -6.56 -11.96 4.81
N ALA A 419 -7.00 -13.21 4.82
CA ALA A 419 -8.10 -13.68 5.66
C ALA A 419 -7.76 -13.54 7.15
N GLY A 420 -6.55 -13.99 7.53
CA GLY A 420 -6.02 -13.88 8.88
C GLY A 420 -6.03 -12.45 9.44
N ARG A 421 -5.40 -11.50 8.73
CA ARG A 421 -5.31 -10.09 9.19
C ARG A 421 -6.68 -9.38 9.28
N ARG A 422 -7.70 -9.95 8.65
CA ARG A 422 -9.07 -9.40 8.58
C ARG A 422 -10.07 -10.12 9.49
N HIS A 423 -9.64 -11.16 10.21
CA HIS A 423 -10.51 -12.05 10.98
C HIS A 423 -11.60 -12.71 10.11
N GLU A 424 -11.24 -13.06 8.88
CA GLU A 424 -12.09 -13.70 7.89
C GLU A 424 -11.70 -15.18 7.73
N ALA A 425 -12.66 -16.06 7.46
CA ALA A 425 -12.43 -17.50 7.44
C ALA A 425 -11.98 -17.99 6.06
N VAL A 426 -11.12 -19.03 6.05
CA VAL A 426 -10.84 -19.84 4.85
C VAL A 426 -11.46 -21.22 5.06
N LEU A 427 -12.45 -21.55 4.25
CA LEU A 427 -13.23 -22.78 4.32
C LEU A 427 -12.93 -23.66 3.10
N LEU A 428 -12.48 -24.89 3.36
CA LEU A 428 -12.21 -25.86 2.30
C LEU A 428 -13.51 -26.54 1.86
N VAL A 429 -13.72 -26.60 0.54
CA VAL A 429 -14.84 -27.32 -0.09
C VAL A 429 -14.34 -28.34 -1.11
N ASP A 430 -15.09 -29.42 -1.30
CA ASP A 430 -14.84 -30.38 -2.38
C ASP A 430 -15.32 -29.78 -3.71
N GLY A 431 -14.44 -28.98 -4.31
CA GLY A 431 -14.76 -28.17 -5.49
C GLY A 431 -15.21 -28.95 -6.72
N ALA A 432 -15.06 -30.27 -6.73
CA ALA A 432 -15.51 -31.15 -7.81
C ALA A 432 -17.01 -31.53 -7.73
N ARG A 433 -17.68 -31.31 -6.59
CA ARG A 433 -19.10 -31.61 -6.37
C ARG A 433 -20.02 -30.67 -7.14
N GLN A 434 -21.28 -31.09 -7.30
CA GLN A 434 -22.32 -30.28 -7.98
C GLN A 434 -23.03 -29.27 -7.05
N SER A 435 -22.79 -29.33 -5.75
CA SER A 435 -23.34 -28.39 -4.76
C SER A 435 -22.42 -28.35 -3.54
N ALA A 436 -22.53 -27.29 -2.75
CA ALA A 436 -22.03 -27.31 -1.38
C ALA A 436 -22.73 -28.43 -0.59
N ASP A 437 -22.02 -29.04 0.37
CA ASP A 437 -22.63 -29.99 1.29
C ASP A 437 -23.42 -29.27 2.41
N THR A 438 -24.31 -30.02 3.06
CA THR A 438 -25.19 -29.48 4.11
C THR A 438 -24.41 -28.90 5.29
N SER A 439 -23.27 -29.48 5.68
CA SER A 439 -22.47 -29.00 6.81
C SER A 439 -21.76 -27.69 6.48
N THR A 440 -21.24 -27.55 5.26
CA THR A 440 -20.72 -26.29 4.70
C THR A 440 -21.80 -25.22 4.70
N ARG A 441 -23.01 -25.55 4.22
CA ARG A 441 -24.15 -24.63 4.23
C ARG A 441 -24.54 -24.20 5.66
N SER A 442 -24.67 -25.14 6.59
CA SER A 442 -25.01 -24.85 7.99
C SER A 442 -23.97 -24.01 8.72
N LEU A 443 -22.67 -24.20 8.44
CA LEU A 443 -21.61 -23.34 8.96
C LEU A 443 -21.76 -21.90 8.45
N LEU A 444 -22.01 -21.72 7.14
CA LEU A 444 -22.25 -20.40 6.56
C LEU A 444 -23.51 -19.74 7.12
N ASP A 445 -24.60 -20.48 7.32
CA ASP A 445 -25.85 -19.96 7.93
C ASP A 445 -25.64 -19.52 9.39
N ARG A 446 -24.78 -20.19 10.15
CA ARG A 446 -24.36 -19.79 11.51
C ARG A 446 -23.51 -18.53 11.52
N LEU A 447 -22.49 -18.48 10.66
CA LEU A 447 -21.60 -17.31 10.54
C LEU A 447 -22.35 -16.09 9.97
N ALA A 448 -23.34 -16.32 9.11
CA ALA A 448 -24.10 -15.31 8.38
C ALA A 448 -23.19 -14.16 7.84
N PRO A 449 -22.11 -14.48 7.09
CA PRO A 449 -21.19 -13.48 6.58
C PRO A 449 -21.91 -12.53 5.61
N GLY A 450 -21.36 -11.34 5.36
CA GLY A 450 -21.87 -10.47 4.29
C GLY A 450 -21.55 -11.01 2.89
N LYS A 451 -20.45 -11.77 2.76
CA LYS A 451 -19.95 -12.27 1.49
C LYS A 451 -19.27 -13.64 1.59
N VAL A 452 -19.47 -14.46 0.56
CA VAL A 452 -18.74 -15.71 0.31
C VAL A 452 -17.97 -15.57 -0.99
N ILE A 453 -16.64 -15.69 -0.96
CA ILE A 453 -15.76 -15.52 -2.13
C ILE A 453 -15.12 -16.87 -2.49
N ALA A 454 -15.46 -17.45 -3.62
CA ALA A 454 -14.75 -18.61 -4.15
C ALA A 454 -13.43 -18.19 -4.81
N LEU A 455 -12.37 -18.94 -4.53
CA LEU A 455 -11.06 -18.75 -5.13
C LEU A 455 -10.79 -19.80 -6.21
N GLY A 456 -10.21 -19.35 -7.32
CA GLY A 456 -9.93 -20.17 -8.50
C GLY A 456 -11.13 -20.29 -9.45
N ALA A 457 -10.85 -20.75 -10.67
CA ALA A 457 -11.84 -20.92 -11.73
C ALA A 457 -12.74 -22.17 -11.51
N ASP A 458 -13.70 -22.41 -12.41
CA ASP A 458 -14.61 -23.57 -12.37
C ASP A 458 -13.90 -24.94 -12.16
N PRO A 459 -12.73 -25.23 -12.76
CA PRO A 459 -12.00 -26.48 -12.50
C PRO A 459 -11.51 -26.64 -11.05
N SER A 460 -11.36 -25.54 -10.30
CA SER A 460 -10.99 -25.58 -8.87
C SER A 460 -12.23 -25.73 -7.99
N ILE A 461 -13.24 -24.89 -8.22
CA ILE A 461 -14.54 -24.91 -7.53
C ILE A 461 -15.64 -24.68 -8.56
N ARG A 462 -16.46 -25.71 -8.85
CA ARG A 462 -17.53 -25.62 -9.85
C ARG A 462 -18.49 -24.46 -9.58
N GLN A 463 -18.98 -23.83 -10.64
CA GLN A 463 -19.97 -22.77 -10.55
C GLN A 463 -21.27 -23.23 -9.87
N THR A 464 -21.66 -24.49 -10.07
CA THR A 464 -22.84 -25.09 -9.43
C THR A 464 -22.75 -25.12 -7.90
N ILE A 465 -21.55 -25.14 -7.31
CA ILE A 465 -21.35 -24.96 -5.86
C ILE A 465 -21.72 -23.54 -5.44
N LEU A 466 -21.26 -22.52 -6.15
CA LEU A 466 -21.58 -21.11 -5.87
C LEU A 466 -23.09 -20.87 -6.04
N ASP A 467 -23.68 -21.38 -7.12
CA ASP A 467 -25.10 -21.25 -7.41
C ASP A 467 -25.96 -21.87 -6.28
N SER A 468 -25.51 -23.00 -5.71
CA SER A 468 -26.16 -23.64 -4.55
C SER A 468 -26.05 -22.84 -3.24
N LEU A 469 -25.13 -21.87 -3.16
CA LEU A 469 -24.94 -21.00 -2.01
C LEU A 469 -25.65 -19.64 -2.14
N SER A 470 -26.02 -19.23 -3.35
CA SER A 470 -26.66 -17.93 -3.66
C SER A 470 -28.01 -17.67 -2.99
N GLY A 471 -28.63 -18.68 -2.36
CA GLY A 471 -29.87 -18.53 -1.57
C GLY A 471 -29.67 -18.08 -0.11
N GLY A 472 -28.48 -17.63 0.28
CA GLY A 472 -28.20 -17.14 1.64
C GLY A 472 -28.30 -15.62 1.80
N PRO A 473 -28.26 -15.10 3.05
CA PRO A 473 -28.21 -13.67 3.36
C PRO A 473 -26.84 -13.03 3.07
N TRP A 474 -26.17 -13.44 1.99
CA TRP A 474 -24.81 -13.03 1.59
C TRP A 474 -24.68 -12.92 0.07
N THR A 475 -23.73 -12.14 -0.42
CA THR A 475 -23.33 -12.22 -1.84
C THR A 475 -22.37 -13.38 -2.07
N VAL A 476 -22.44 -14.01 -3.25
CA VAL A 476 -21.49 -15.04 -3.68
C VAL A 476 -20.70 -14.48 -4.86
N GLU A 477 -19.38 -14.45 -4.73
CA GLU A 477 -18.43 -13.89 -5.70
C GLU A 477 -17.31 -14.89 -6.02
N ARG A 478 -16.56 -14.64 -7.10
CA ARG A 478 -15.40 -15.45 -7.49
C ARG A 478 -14.21 -14.55 -7.80
N ILE A 479 -13.02 -14.93 -7.32
CA ILE A 479 -11.73 -14.38 -7.76
C ILE A 479 -10.95 -15.52 -8.44
N ALA A 480 -10.64 -15.35 -9.72
CA ALA A 480 -9.96 -16.36 -10.52
C ALA A 480 -9.10 -15.71 -11.62
N GLY A 481 -7.88 -16.23 -11.81
CA GLY A 481 -7.05 -15.99 -12.98
C GLY A 481 -7.05 -17.17 -13.95
N ARG A 482 -6.25 -17.10 -15.03
CA ARG A 482 -6.02 -18.23 -15.96
C ARG A 482 -5.23 -19.36 -15.29
N ASP A 483 -4.36 -19.00 -14.34
CA ASP A 483 -3.61 -19.92 -13.50
C ASP A 483 -3.58 -19.46 -12.03
N ARG A 484 -2.87 -20.21 -11.18
CA ARG A 484 -2.72 -19.94 -9.75
C ARG A 484 -1.96 -18.65 -9.43
N SER A 485 -0.96 -18.31 -10.25
CA SER A 485 -0.20 -17.06 -10.12
C SER A 485 -1.11 -15.86 -10.40
N GLU A 486 -1.97 -15.95 -11.42
CA GLU A 486 -2.95 -14.91 -11.72
C GLU A 486 -4.08 -14.81 -10.69
N THR A 487 -4.57 -15.92 -10.13
CA THR A 487 -5.53 -15.87 -9.01
C THR A 487 -4.89 -15.18 -7.80
N SER A 488 -3.63 -15.50 -7.48
CA SER A 488 -2.87 -14.82 -6.42
C SER A 488 -2.69 -13.33 -6.68
N PHE A 489 -2.37 -12.93 -7.92
CA PHE A 489 -2.23 -11.52 -8.29
C PHE A 489 -3.56 -10.76 -8.20
N ALA A 490 -4.66 -11.32 -8.75
CA ALA A 490 -5.99 -10.72 -8.68
C ALA A 490 -6.47 -10.55 -7.22
N LEU A 491 -6.16 -11.52 -6.36
CA LEU A 491 -6.45 -11.46 -4.93
C LEU A 491 -5.62 -10.37 -4.23
N ASN A 492 -4.31 -10.31 -4.49
CA ASN A 492 -3.41 -9.31 -3.90
C ASN A 492 -3.77 -7.88 -4.34
N GLY A 493 -4.15 -7.68 -5.61
CA GLY A 493 -4.65 -6.40 -6.11
C GLY A 493 -6.01 -6.01 -5.51
N ARG A 494 -6.87 -7.00 -5.18
CA ARG A 494 -8.16 -6.73 -4.52
C ARG A 494 -8.01 -6.38 -3.04
N PHE A 495 -7.00 -6.94 -2.37
CA PHE A 495 -6.71 -6.79 -0.95
C PHE A 495 -5.24 -6.43 -0.73
N PRO A 496 -4.80 -5.20 -1.04
CA PRO A 496 -3.40 -4.82 -1.02
C PRO A 496 -2.71 -5.02 0.34
N SER A 497 -1.40 -5.23 0.27
CA SER A 497 -0.48 -5.25 1.40
C SER A 497 -0.52 -3.91 2.14
N SER A 498 -0.22 -3.92 3.45
CA SER A 498 0.15 -2.72 4.20
C SER A 498 1.61 -2.76 4.68
N SER A 499 2.41 -3.65 4.08
CA SER A 499 3.81 -3.91 4.38
C SER A 499 4.68 -3.54 3.18
N GLU A 500 5.89 -3.06 3.47
CA GLU A 500 6.97 -2.85 2.50
C GLU A 500 7.54 -4.19 1.94
N SER A 501 7.10 -5.32 2.51
CA SER A 501 7.44 -6.67 2.08
C SER A 501 6.30 -7.39 1.35
N VAL A 502 6.67 -8.17 0.32
CA VAL A 502 5.82 -9.20 -0.29
C VAL A 502 6.53 -10.55 -0.18
N TYR A 503 5.84 -11.58 0.32
CA TYR A 503 6.39 -12.93 0.42
C TYR A 503 6.22 -13.67 -0.90
N VAL A 504 7.31 -14.05 -1.55
CA VAL A 504 7.33 -14.80 -2.81
C VAL A 504 7.56 -16.27 -2.50
N VAL A 505 6.64 -17.12 -2.94
CA VAL A 505 6.63 -18.57 -2.64
C VAL A 505 6.39 -19.39 -3.91
N ASN A 506 6.85 -20.64 -3.92
CA ASN A 506 6.69 -21.49 -5.10
C ASN A 506 5.22 -21.88 -5.31
N GLU A 507 4.75 -21.77 -6.56
CA GLU A 507 3.35 -22.02 -6.89
C GLU A 507 2.92 -23.51 -6.85
N ALA A 508 3.87 -24.46 -6.85
CA ALA A 508 3.65 -25.91 -6.91
C ALA A 508 4.29 -26.69 -5.74
N GLY A 509 5.50 -26.33 -5.33
CA GLY A 509 6.29 -26.91 -4.23
C GLY A 509 6.15 -26.14 -2.92
N PHE A 510 4.93 -25.83 -2.51
CA PHE A 510 4.63 -24.91 -1.40
C PHE A 510 4.79 -25.50 0.03
N ALA A 511 5.32 -26.71 0.18
CA ALA A 511 5.43 -27.37 1.49
C ALA A 511 6.25 -26.55 2.50
N ASP A 512 7.32 -25.91 2.02
CA ASP A 512 8.20 -25.03 2.82
C ASP A 512 7.51 -23.72 3.22
N ALA A 513 6.44 -23.34 2.51
CA ALA A 513 5.73 -22.07 2.66
C ALA A 513 4.45 -22.16 3.51
N LEU A 514 4.00 -23.34 3.96
CA LEU A 514 2.71 -23.48 4.66
C LEU A 514 2.59 -22.57 5.90
N ALA A 515 3.69 -22.36 6.64
CA ALA A 515 3.74 -21.47 7.81
C ALA A 515 3.69 -19.96 7.47
N VAL A 516 3.99 -19.58 6.21
CA VAL A 516 4.12 -18.18 5.79
C VAL A 516 2.85 -17.37 6.03
N SER A 517 1.68 -18.01 5.99
CA SER A 517 0.37 -17.38 6.23
C SER A 517 0.34 -16.57 7.53
N THR A 518 0.90 -17.13 8.61
CA THR A 518 0.92 -16.49 9.94
C THR A 518 1.93 -15.34 10.04
N VAL A 519 3.08 -15.51 9.40
CA VAL A 519 4.18 -14.54 9.38
C VAL A 519 3.84 -13.33 8.51
N ALA A 520 3.32 -13.57 7.31
CA ALA A 520 2.85 -12.51 6.42
C ALA A 520 1.65 -11.76 7.01
N ALA A 521 0.67 -12.46 7.63
CA ALA A 521 -0.44 -11.80 8.33
C ALA A 521 0.04 -10.85 9.44
N ALA A 522 0.94 -11.33 10.30
CA ALA A 522 1.48 -10.55 11.41
C ALA A 522 2.30 -9.32 10.94
N GLY A 523 2.97 -9.41 9.79
CA GLY A 523 3.66 -8.29 9.15
C GLY A 523 2.79 -7.38 8.27
N GLY A 524 1.49 -7.67 8.12
CA GLY A 524 0.59 -6.96 7.19
C GLY A 524 0.89 -7.19 5.71
N ALA A 525 1.69 -8.20 5.39
CA ALA A 525 2.17 -8.52 4.05
C ALA A 525 1.26 -9.51 3.31
N ASN A 526 1.34 -9.48 1.98
CA ASN A 526 0.68 -10.45 1.12
C ASN A 526 1.66 -11.54 0.64
N VAL A 527 1.11 -12.66 0.18
CA VAL A 527 1.85 -13.78 -0.43
C VAL A 527 1.59 -13.81 -1.93
N ALA A 528 2.66 -13.93 -2.72
CA ALA A 528 2.63 -14.01 -4.17
C ALA A 528 3.26 -15.34 -4.65
N LEU A 529 2.70 -15.91 -5.71
CA LEU A 529 3.09 -17.22 -6.23
C LEU A 529 3.91 -17.07 -7.52
N THR A 530 4.96 -17.88 -7.66
CA THR A 530 5.77 -17.95 -8.89
C THR A 530 6.31 -19.37 -9.14
N PRO A 531 6.62 -19.77 -10.39
CA PRO A 531 7.34 -21.01 -10.69
C PRO A 531 8.75 -21.07 -10.07
N SER A 532 9.37 -22.25 -10.05
CA SER A 532 10.71 -22.44 -9.45
C SER A 532 11.85 -21.79 -10.24
N ASP A 533 11.66 -21.53 -11.53
CA ASP A 533 12.69 -21.16 -12.50
C ASP A 533 12.44 -19.80 -13.17
N CYS A 534 11.48 -19.02 -12.67
CA CYS A 534 11.22 -17.66 -13.13
C CYS A 534 10.40 -16.84 -12.12
N LEU A 535 10.51 -15.51 -12.21
CA LEU A 535 9.66 -14.56 -11.50
C LEU A 535 8.52 -14.10 -12.41
N ARG A 536 7.26 -14.22 -11.95
CA ARG A 536 6.10 -13.62 -12.63
C ARG A 536 6.23 -12.09 -12.57
N THR A 537 6.25 -11.41 -13.72
CA THR A 537 6.44 -9.94 -13.82
C THR A 537 5.41 -9.14 -13.03
N ALA A 538 4.21 -9.68 -12.86
CA ALA A 538 3.13 -9.10 -12.06
C ALA A 538 3.47 -8.96 -10.55
N ILE A 539 4.48 -9.68 -10.04
CA ILE A 539 4.91 -9.62 -8.63
C ILE A 539 5.66 -8.31 -8.33
N PRO A 540 6.83 -8.01 -8.96
CA PRO A 540 7.52 -6.73 -8.74
C PRO A 540 6.64 -5.54 -9.13
N ALA A 541 5.80 -5.68 -10.16
CA ALA A 541 4.77 -4.71 -10.52
C ALA A 541 3.82 -4.37 -9.36
N SER A 542 3.17 -5.39 -8.78
CA SER A 542 2.21 -5.22 -7.67
C SER A 542 2.88 -4.80 -6.36
N ALA A 543 4.10 -5.27 -6.11
CA ALA A 543 4.88 -4.86 -4.95
C ALA A 543 5.16 -3.36 -5.02
N ARG A 544 5.69 -2.87 -6.16
CA ARG A 544 6.05 -1.46 -6.34
C ARG A 544 4.82 -0.54 -6.32
N SER A 545 3.68 -0.95 -6.89
CA SER A 545 2.44 -0.17 -6.82
C SER A 545 1.84 -0.12 -5.40
N SER A 546 2.21 -1.07 -4.53
CA SER A 546 1.83 -1.08 -3.11
C SER A 546 2.85 -0.38 -2.20
N GLY A 547 3.92 0.21 -2.76
CA GLY A 547 5.00 0.83 -1.99
C GLY A 547 6.00 -0.15 -1.37
N ALA A 548 5.96 -1.43 -1.74
CA ALA A 548 6.93 -2.42 -1.30
C ALA A 548 8.26 -2.33 -2.06
N ASP A 549 9.36 -2.61 -1.36
CA ASP A 549 10.75 -2.63 -1.85
C ASP A 549 11.44 -3.98 -1.60
N THR A 550 10.79 -4.87 -0.85
CA THR A 550 11.35 -6.15 -0.37
C THR A 550 10.54 -7.33 -0.88
N LEU A 551 11.19 -8.30 -1.54
CA LEU A 551 10.61 -9.58 -1.98
C LEU A 551 11.19 -10.74 -1.17
N VAL A 552 10.53 -11.11 -0.07
CA VAL A 552 11.00 -12.18 0.83
C VAL A 552 10.80 -13.54 0.17
N LEU A 553 11.88 -14.24 -0.16
CA LEU A 553 11.83 -15.55 -0.83
C LEU A 553 11.68 -16.67 0.21
N VAL A 554 10.65 -17.51 0.11
CA VAL A 554 10.41 -18.60 1.07
C VAL A 554 10.66 -19.97 0.45
N GLY A 555 11.48 -20.77 1.12
CA GLY A 555 11.96 -22.08 0.65
C GLY A 555 13.34 -22.01 0.00
N GLY A 556 14.02 -23.16 -0.04
CA GLY A 556 15.42 -23.25 -0.51
C GLY A 556 15.56 -23.14 -2.03
N GLU A 557 16.78 -23.26 -2.56
CA GLU A 557 17.05 -23.15 -4.00
C GLU A 557 16.35 -24.24 -4.84
N GLY A 558 16.04 -25.40 -4.27
CA GLY A 558 15.22 -26.43 -4.93
C GLY A 558 13.74 -26.04 -5.10
N THR A 559 13.27 -25.08 -4.31
CA THR A 559 11.88 -24.58 -4.30
C THR A 559 11.77 -23.25 -5.05
N LEU A 560 12.71 -22.32 -4.85
CA LEU A 560 12.85 -21.08 -5.62
C LEU A 560 14.29 -20.96 -6.10
N GLY A 561 14.53 -21.40 -7.34
CA GLY A 561 15.84 -21.48 -7.97
C GLY A 561 16.47 -20.13 -8.28
N PRO A 562 17.74 -20.10 -8.74
CA PRO A 562 18.53 -18.88 -8.89
C PRO A 562 17.94 -17.87 -9.89
N GLN A 563 17.06 -18.32 -10.79
CA GLN A 563 16.33 -17.47 -11.73
C GLN A 563 15.34 -16.51 -11.04
N VAL A 564 14.81 -16.88 -9.87
CA VAL A 564 13.84 -16.07 -9.11
C VAL A 564 14.49 -14.81 -8.51
N PRO A 565 15.58 -14.88 -7.71
CA PRO A 565 16.30 -13.68 -7.27
C PRO A 565 16.96 -12.93 -8.45
N ALA A 566 17.38 -13.63 -9.51
CA ALA A 566 17.83 -12.98 -10.74
C ALA A 566 16.70 -12.24 -11.51
N GLN A 567 15.46 -12.24 -10.99
CA GLN A 567 14.28 -11.60 -11.59
C GLN A 567 14.00 -12.04 -13.04
N GLN A 568 14.40 -13.26 -13.41
CA GLN A 568 14.21 -13.76 -14.78
C GLN A 568 12.70 -13.87 -15.06
N PRO A 569 12.16 -13.14 -16.04
CA PRO A 569 10.72 -13.13 -16.28
C PRO A 569 10.24 -14.50 -16.78
N CYS A 570 9.10 -14.95 -16.29
CA CYS A 570 8.42 -16.12 -16.84
C CYS A 570 8.06 -15.92 -18.31
N ARG A 571 8.28 -16.94 -19.15
CA ARG A 571 7.87 -16.91 -20.56
C ARG A 571 6.35 -17.05 -20.65
N SER A 572 5.75 -16.25 -21.52
CA SER A 572 4.30 -16.19 -21.82
C SER A 572 3.83 -17.36 -22.66
#